data_AF-A0A7C4NJ01-F1
#
_entry.id   AF-A0A7C4NJ01-F1
#
_cell.length_a   1.000
_cell.length_b   1.000
_cell.length_c   1.000
_cell.angle_alpha   90.00
_cell.angle_beta   90.00
_cell.angle_gamma   90.00
#
_symmetry.space_group_name_H-M   'P 1'
#
loop_
_entity.id
_entity.type
_entity.pdbx_description
1 polymer ?
#
loop_
_entity_poly.entity_id
_entity_poly.type
_entity_poly.pdbx_seq_one_letter_code
_entity_poly.pdbx_strand_id
1 'polypeptide(L)'
;MKEIFLAQNPLEEIENPLTSPKLIELINLIFDFFFRIGISLFTITLLLGGYFILTSAGDVGKARSGKKTIIVSIICLILVFLLPLIKESLINFISKISK
;
A
#
# COMPACT_ATOMS: atom_id res chain seq x y z
N MET A 1 -9.67 -53.36 -4.67
CA MET A 1 -10.87 -52.56 -5.05
C MET A 1 -11.00 -51.24 -4.23
N LYS A 2 -9.96 -50.77 -3.52
CA LYS A 2 -9.89 -49.40 -2.97
C LYS A 2 -8.98 -48.49 -3.81
N GLU A 3 -7.93 -49.06 -4.40
CA GLU A 3 -6.97 -48.36 -5.27
C GLU A 3 -7.58 -47.73 -6.54
N ILE A 4 -8.68 -48.28 -7.05
CA ILE A 4 -9.35 -47.79 -8.28
C ILE A 4 -10.24 -46.57 -7.98
N PHE A 5 -10.68 -46.40 -6.73
CA PHE A 5 -11.48 -45.26 -6.29
C PHE A 5 -10.65 -43.99 -6.05
N LEU A 6 -9.32 -44.11 -5.95
CA LEU A 6 -8.43 -42.94 -5.82
C LEU A 6 -8.07 -42.33 -7.18
N ALA A 7 -8.11 -43.11 -8.27
CA ALA A 7 -7.85 -42.61 -9.62
C ALA A 7 -9.01 -41.79 -10.22
N GLN A 8 -10.16 -41.74 -9.55
CA GLN A 8 -11.32 -40.94 -9.93
C GLN A 8 -11.78 -39.99 -8.83
N ASN A 9 -10.85 -39.46 -8.03
CA ASN A 9 -11.14 -38.27 -7.25
C ASN A 9 -10.63 -37.05 -8.03
N PRO A 10 -11.42 -36.45 -8.96
CA PRO A 10 -11.03 -35.26 -9.71
C PRO A 10 -10.86 -33.99 -8.84
N LEU A 11 -10.75 -34.17 -7.51
CA LEU A 11 -10.40 -33.14 -6.54
C LEU A 11 -8.90 -33.17 -6.19
N GLU A 12 -8.08 -34.01 -6.85
CA GLU A 12 -6.63 -33.86 -6.87
C GLU A 12 -6.28 -32.53 -7.56
N GLU A 13 -5.94 -31.55 -6.72
CA GLU A 13 -5.40 -30.23 -7.06
C GLU A 13 -6.39 -29.29 -7.76
N ILE A 14 -7.46 -28.92 -7.06
CA ILE A 14 -8.04 -27.58 -7.28
C ILE A 14 -6.93 -26.59 -6.92
N GLU A 15 -6.17 -26.11 -7.91
CA GLU A 15 -5.24 -25.00 -7.72
C GLU A 15 -6.00 -23.88 -7.04
N ASN A 16 -5.55 -23.52 -5.84
CA ASN A 16 -6.22 -22.51 -5.05
C ASN A 16 -6.19 -21.19 -5.86
N PRO A 17 -7.36 -20.65 -6.27
CA PRO A 17 -7.41 -19.46 -7.12
C PRO A 17 -6.78 -18.24 -6.43
N LEU A 18 -6.56 -18.31 -5.11
CA LEU A 18 -5.88 -17.29 -4.31
C LEU A 18 -4.36 -17.21 -4.58
N THR A 19 -3.74 -18.27 -5.08
CA THR A 19 -2.32 -18.29 -5.50
C THR A 19 -2.14 -18.00 -6.99
N SER A 20 -3.23 -17.72 -7.71
CA SER A 20 -3.15 -17.38 -9.12
C SER A 20 -2.26 -16.14 -9.32
N PRO A 21 -1.32 -16.16 -10.28
CA PRO A 21 -0.43 -15.02 -10.55
C PRO A 21 -1.22 -13.73 -10.85
N LYS A 22 -2.42 -13.85 -11.43
CA LYS A 22 -3.31 -12.72 -11.71
C LYS A 22 -3.74 -11.95 -10.46
N LEU A 23 -4.00 -12.64 -9.34
CA LEU A 23 -4.42 -11.98 -8.09
C LEU A 23 -3.24 -11.20 -7.50
N ILE A 24 -2.05 -11.82 -7.47
CA ILE A 24 -0.83 -11.20 -6.96
C ILE A 24 -0.44 -9.98 -7.83
N GLU A 25 -0.56 -10.07 -9.15
CA GLU A 25 -0.37 -8.95 -10.08
C GLU A 25 -1.36 -7.82 -9.82
N LEU A 26 -2.63 -8.13 -9.59
CA LEU A 26 -3.64 -7.12 -9.26
C LEU A 26 -3.30 -6.39 -7.95
N ILE A 27 -2.90 -7.13 -6.91
CA ILE A 27 -2.44 -6.54 -5.65
C ILE A 27 -1.26 -5.61 -5.91
N ASN A 28 -0.23 -6.07 -6.63
CA ASN A 28 0.94 -5.24 -6.94
C ASN A 28 0.54 -3.95 -7.66
N LEU A 29 -0.35 -4.03 -8.66
CA LEU A 29 -0.83 -2.87 -9.41
C LEU A 29 -1.56 -1.86 -8.51
N ILE A 30 -2.43 -2.34 -7.61
CA ILE A 30 -3.11 -1.48 -6.64
C ILE A 30 -2.08 -0.77 -5.74
N PHE A 31 -1.15 -1.52 -5.15
CA PHE A 31 -0.18 -0.95 -4.21
C PHE A 31 0.77 0.04 -4.89
N ASP A 32 1.21 -0.25 -6.12
CA ASP A 32 2.06 0.64 -6.92
C ASP A 32 1.33 1.95 -7.29
N PHE A 33 0.04 1.85 -7.60
CA PHE A 33 -0.79 3.03 -7.85
C PHE A 33 -0.88 3.94 -6.61
N PHE A 34 -1.12 3.37 -5.43
CA PHE A 34 -1.14 4.12 -4.18
C PHE A 34 0.23 4.74 -3.86
N PHE A 35 1.32 4.02 -4.09
CA PHE A 35 2.67 4.53 -3.88
C PHE A 35 2.96 5.73 -4.79
N ARG A 36 2.63 5.62 -6.09
CA ARG A 36 2.84 6.69 -7.08
C ARG A 36 2.05 7.96 -6.74
N ILE A 37 0.79 7.82 -6.33
CA ILE A 37 -0.04 8.96 -5.92
C ILE A 37 0.45 9.53 -4.59
N GLY A 38 0.80 8.67 -3.64
CA GLY A 38 1.25 9.06 -2.30
C GLY A 38 2.48 9.95 -2.33
N ILE A 39 3.47 9.60 -3.16
CA ILE A 39 4.68 10.44 -3.35
C ILE A 39 4.31 11.81 -3.93
N SER A 40 3.48 11.83 -4.98
CA SER A 40 3.06 13.09 -5.62
C SER A 40 2.34 14.00 -4.63
N LEU A 41 1.41 13.44 -3.85
CA LEU A 41 0.63 14.17 -2.86
C LEU A 41 1.51 14.69 -1.72
N PHE A 42 2.49 13.90 -1.27
CA PHE A 42 3.48 14.31 -0.29
C PHE A 42 4.23 15.57 -0.77
N THR A 43 4.76 15.56 -1.99
CA THR A 43 5.53 16.69 -2.53
C THR A 43 4.69 17.96 -2.58
N ILE A 44 3.44 17.88 -3.04
CA ILE A 44 2.53 19.03 -3.12
C ILE A 44 2.23 19.59 -1.73
N THR A 45 1.93 18.71 -0.77
CA THR A 45 1.57 19.13 0.60
C THR A 45 2.77 19.74 1.32
N LEU A 46 3.97 19.19 1.10
CA LEU A 46 5.21 19.73 1.66
C LEU A 46 5.50 21.14 1.13
N LEU A 47 5.36 21.34 -0.19
CA LEU A 47 5.52 22.65 -0.83
C LEU A 47 4.51 23.68 -0.30
N LEU A 48 3.23 23.29 -0.18
CA LEU A 48 2.19 24.14 0.39
C LEU A 48 2.50 24.54 1.84
N GLY A 49 2.95 23.57 2.67
CA GLY A 49 3.35 23.84 4.05
C GLY A 49 4.51 24.83 4.14
N GLY A 50 5.53 24.65 3.29
CA GLY A 50 6.66 25.58 3.19
C GLY A 50 6.23 26.97 2.74
N TYR A 51 5.39 27.05 1.70
CA TYR A 51 4.84 28.31 1.19
C TYR A 51 4.11 29.10 2.29
N PHE A 52 3.22 28.45 3.06
CA PHE A 52 2.50 29.11 4.15
C PHE A 52 3.41 29.70 5.25
N ILE A 53 4.54 29.05 5.53
CA ILE A 53 5.51 29.59 6.49
C ILE A 53 6.24 30.79 5.89
N LEU A 54 6.72 30.68 4.65
CA LEU A 54 7.48 31.75 4.00
C LEU A 54 6.64 33.01 3.77
N THR A 55 5.36 32.86 3.39
CA THR A 55 4.46 33.99 3.12
C THR A 55 3.65 34.44 4.34
N SER A 56 3.99 33.97 5.54
CA SER A 56 3.23 34.31 6.74
C SER A 56 3.35 35.79 7.14
N ALA A 57 4.40 36.51 6.73
CA ALA A 57 4.57 37.96 6.94
C ALA A 57 4.34 38.41 8.41
N GLY A 58 4.67 37.56 9.39
CA GLY A 58 4.47 37.81 10.81
C GLY A 58 3.13 37.34 11.39
N ASP A 59 2.21 36.83 10.56
CA ASP A 59 0.97 36.20 10.99
C ASP A 59 1.24 34.83 11.63
N VAL A 60 1.12 34.78 12.95
CA VAL A 60 1.30 33.56 13.76
C VAL A 60 0.32 32.44 13.39
N GLY A 61 -0.87 32.78 12.91
CA GLY A 61 -1.88 31.82 12.47
C GLY A 61 -1.42 31.08 11.21
N LYS A 62 -0.97 31.81 10.20
CA LYS A 62 -0.45 31.22 8.95
C LYS A 62 0.81 30.39 9.17
N ALA A 63 1.74 30.89 9.99
CA ALA A 63 2.95 30.16 10.34
C ALA A 63 2.63 28.84 11.08
N ARG A 64 1.64 28.85 11.99
CA ARG A 64 1.21 27.65 12.72
C ARG A 64 0.54 26.64 11.78
N SER A 65 -0.29 27.10 10.86
CA SER A 65 -0.91 26.24 9.84
C SER A 65 0.14 25.60 8.94
N GLY A 66 1.11 26.36 8.43
CA GLY A 66 2.20 25.82 7.61
C GLY A 66 3.02 24.74 8.34
N LYS A 67 3.34 24.95 9.62
CA LYS A 67 4.02 23.93 10.45
C LYS A 67 3.20 22.64 10.58
N LYS A 68 1.89 22.76 10.82
CA LYS A 68 0.99 21.59 10.87
C LYS A 68 0.96 20.86 9.53
N THR A 69 0.89 21.58 8.42
CA THR A 69 0.90 20.99 7.08
C THR A 69 2.18 20.23 6.80
N ILE A 70 3.35 20.76 7.22
CA ILE A 70 4.63 20.04 7.11
C ILE A 70 4.61 18.75 7.94
N ILE A 71 4.12 18.79 9.19
CA ILE A 71 4.01 17.60 10.03
C ILE A 71 3.12 16.54 9.36
N VAL A 72 1.96 16.94 8.82
CA VAL A 72 1.07 16.04 8.07
C VAL A 72 1.77 15.46 6.85
N SER A 73 2.56 16.27 6.13
CA SER A 73 3.34 15.80 4.98
C SER A 73 4.33 14.71 5.39
N ILE A 74 5.04 14.89 6.51
CA ILE A 74 5.98 13.89 7.03
C ILE A 74 5.24 12.60 7.40
N ILE A 75 4.05 12.69 8.02
CA ILE A 75 3.22 11.52 8.33
C ILE A 75 2.81 10.78 7.06
N CYS A 76 2.39 11.50 6.01
CA CYS A 76 2.10 10.90 4.70
C CYS A 76 3.33 10.18 4.11
N LEU A 77 4.51 10.79 4.20
CA LEU A 77 5.74 10.16 3.70
C LEU A 77 6.03 8.84 4.43
N ILE A 78 5.92 8.84 5.75
CA ILE A 78 6.11 7.64 6.58
C ILE A 78 5.11 6.56 6.17
N LEU A 79 3.85 6.93 5.98
CA LEU A 79 2.80 5.99 5.57
C LEU A 79 3.14 5.36 4.21
N VAL A 80 3.54 6.19 3.22
CA VAL A 80 3.96 5.72 1.89
C VAL A 80 5.14 4.76 1.96
N PHE A 81 6.10 5.02 2.85
CA PHE A 81 7.23 4.14 3.08
C PHE A 81 6.83 2.80 3.73
N LEU A 82 5.70 2.76 4.44
CA LEU A 82 5.19 1.55 5.09
C LEU A 82 4.38 0.66 4.14
N LEU A 83 3.86 1.19 3.02
CA LEU A 83 3.06 0.42 2.06
C LEU A 83 3.74 -0.87 1.56
N PRO A 84 5.05 -0.87 1.19
CA PRO A 84 5.72 -2.09 0.75
C PRO A 84 5.73 -3.19 1.81
N LEU A 85 5.92 -2.83 3.09
CA LEU A 85 5.90 -3.81 4.19
C LEU A 85 4.53 -4.48 4.33
N ILE A 86 3.46 -3.68 4.19
CA ILE A 86 2.08 -4.17 4.24
C ILE A 86 1.81 -5.09 3.04
N LYS A 87 2.27 -4.71 1.84
CA LYS A 87 2.14 -5.51 0.61
C LYS A 87 2.78 -6.89 0.78
N GLU A 88 4.02 -6.94 1.24
CA GLU A 88 4.74 -8.21 1.46
C GLU A 88 4.07 -9.04 2.57
N SER A 89 3.60 -8.41 3.65
CA SER A 89 2.86 -9.10 4.71
C SER A 89 1.57 -9.74 4.19
N LEU A 90 0.82 -9.04 3.33
CA LEU A 90 -0.40 -9.54 2.73
C LEU A 90 -0.14 -10.73 1.79
N ILE A 91 0.86 -10.64 0.91
CA ILE A 91 1.23 -11.71 -0.01
C ILE A 91 1.69 -12.96 0.78
N ASN A 92 2.52 -12.76 1.81
CA ASN A 92 2.98 -13.84 2.66
C ASN A 92 1.82 -14.55 3.39
N PHE A 93 0.81 -13.80 3.84
CA PHE A 93 -0.38 -14.37 4.48
C PHE A 93 -1.21 -15.21 3.49
N ILE A 94 -1.43 -14.71 2.28
CA ILE A 94 -2.16 -15.45 1.23
C ILE A 94 -1.42 -16.73 0.85
N SER A 95 -0.10 -16.65 0.63
CA SER A 95 0.72 -17.83 0.31
C SER A 95 0.70 -18.88 1.43
N LYS A 96 0.62 -18.46 2.70
CA LYS A 96 0.56 -19.37 3.83
C LYS A 96 -0.78 -20.11 3.93
N ILE A 97 -1.89 -19.45 3.62
CA ILE A 97 -3.24 -20.07 3.63
C ILE A 97 -3.41 -21.02 2.45
N SER A 98 -2.70 -20.78 1.35
CA SER A 98 -2.80 -21.61 0.15
C SER A 98 -1.96 -22.90 0.18
N LYS A 99 -1.08 -23.08 1.17
CA LYS A 99 -0.38 -24.36 1.40
C LYS A 99 -1.20 -25.24 2.32
#